data_AF-A0A2T4GIR5-F1
#
_entry.id   AF-A0A2T4GIR5-F1
#
_cell.length_a   1.000
_cell.length_b   1.000
_cell.length_c   1.000
_cell.angle_alpha   90.00
_cell.angle_beta   90.00
_cell.angle_gamma   90.00
#
_symmetry.space_group_name_H-M   'P 1'
#
loop_
_entity.id
_entity.type
_entity.pdbx_description
1 polymer ?
#
loop_
_entity_poly.entity_id
_entity_poly.type
_entity_poly.pdbx_seq_one_letter_code
_entity_poly.pdbx_strand_id
1 'polypeptide(L)'
;MPRGKDPEELMLNPKSWFRPEELNAELKAWRCGYSPRLSDADHEMMKAMIQRGHPCDPRTVRKAKARYRLFESTKSPPNRVGRYKKVTPYKRDALLDRLTEHPTTDRSEMVTFLRDEFEDDVSLSTISRLLKDAQWTRKNCHRVAQQRNPQLRDLYLYKLSKYKPYQMIFIDESGADRRVGYRNKGWAPSGVTPIQVGRFNRYQILAAYTQDGIELARVYPGSTDAALFKDFIEQLLHGCGRWPQKKSVLIMDNASFHHDDELEPMCADAGVELLYLPPYSPDFNPIEEYFAELKSFIKNPGPELSELFKKDFPAFLQACVEEVGNRQASARGHFRHAGLAIDEYMKQTP
;
A
#
# COMPACT_ATOMS: atom_id res chain seq x y z
N MET A 1 -25.32 3.96 -77.71
CA MET A 1 -24.88 4.52 -76.42
C MET A 1 -25.43 3.65 -75.29
N PRO A 2 -24.59 3.10 -74.41
CA PRO A 2 -25.03 2.70 -73.08
C PRO A 2 -24.23 3.42 -71.98
N ARG A 3 -24.97 4.30 -71.29
CA ARG A 3 -24.98 4.62 -69.85
C ARG A 3 -23.63 4.64 -69.12
N GLY A 4 -23.16 5.86 -68.85
CA GLY A 4 -22.11 6.14 -67.87
C GLY A 4 -22.50 5.64 -66.48
N LYS A 5 -21.52 5.08 -65.78
CA LYS A 5 -21.65 4.63 -64.39
C LYS A 5 -21.75 5.84 -63.46
N ASP A 6 -22.52 5.67 -62.40
CA ASP A 6 -22.78 6.66 -61.36
C ASP A 6 -21.46 7.03 -60.62
N PRO A 7 -21.09 8.32 -60.50
CA PRO A 7 -19.88 8.76 -59.80
C PRO A 7 -19.80 8.34 -58.32
N GLU A 8 -20.92 8.08 -57.64
CA GLU A 8 -20.90 7.65 -56.23
C GLU A 8 -20.45 6.20 -56.06
N GLU A 9 -20.66 5.33 -57.06
CA GLU A 9 -20.32 3.90 -57.00
C GLU A 9 -18.79 3.67 -57.08
N LEU A 10 -18.04 4.61 -57.65
CA LEU A 10 -16.56 4.56 -57.77
C LEU A 10 -15.82 4.90 -56.46
N MET A 11 -16.48 5.59 -55.53
CA MET A 11 -15.88 5.99 -54.25
C MET A 11 -15.87 4.89 -53.18
N LEU A 12 -16.75 3.88 -53.31
CA LEU A 12 -16.96 2.86 -52.28
C LEU A 12 -16.13 1.58 -52.46
N ASN A 13 -15.44 1.40 -53.59
CA ASN A 13 -14.58 0.23 -53.83
C ASN A 13 -13.23 0.59 -54.48
N PRO A 14 -12.17 0.83 -53.68
CA PRO A 14 -10.83 1.21 -54.17
C PRO A 14 -10.16 0.17 -55.09
N LYS A 15 -10.66 -1.08 -55.12
CA LYS A 15 -10.11 -2.15 -55.97
C LYS A 15 -10.44 -1.98 -57.45
N SER A 16 -11.40 -1.12 -57.81
CA SER A 16 -11.81 -0.86 -59.20
C SER A 16 -10.90 0.10 -59.97
N TRP A 17 -9.91 0.70 -59.30
CA TRP A 17 -9.09 1.79 -59.83
C TRP A 17 -7.87 1.33 -60.67
N PHE A 18 -7.57 0.03 -60.74
CA PHE A 18 -6.35 -0.46 -61.40
C PHE A 18 -6.60 -1.74 -62.20
N ARG A 19 -6.08 -1.79 -63.44
CA ARG A 19 -6.09 -3.00 -64.27
C ARG A 19 -5.04 -3.99 -63.75
N PRO A 20 -5.36 -5.30 -63.59
CA PRO A 20 -4.46 -6.29 -63.00
C PRO A 20 -3.08 -6.43 -63.70
N GLU A 21 -3.01 -6.14 -64.99
CA GLU A 21 -1.81 -6.31 -65.82
C GLU A 21 -0.76 -5.20 -65.59
N GLU A 22 -1.17 -3.99 -65.19
CA GLU A 22 -0.27 -2.88 -64.83
C GLU A 22 0.34 -3.06 -63.43
N LEU A 23 -0.36 -3.79 -62.56
CA LEU A 23 0.05 -4.05 -61.18
C LEU A 23 1.41 -4.75 -61.10
N ASN A 24 1.69 -5.66 -62.03
CA ASN A 24 2.86 -6.55 -61.96
C ASN A 24 4.18 -5.87 -62.40
N ALA A 25 4.12 -4.94 -63.36
CA ALA A 25 5.25 -4.13 -63.77
C ALA A 25 5.57 -3.01 -62.75
N GLU A 26 4.52 -2.40 -62.18
CA GLU A 26 4.69 -1.43 -61.09
C GLU A 26 5.28 -2.08 -59.84
N LEU A 27 4.76 -3.22 -59.38
CA LEU A 27 5.27 -3.90 -58.17
C LEU A 27 6.78 -4.20 -58.21
N LYS A 28 7.35 -4.45 -59.41
CA LYS A 28 8.80 -4.66 -59.61
C LYS A 28 9.63 -3.37 -59.46
N ALA A 29 9.14 -2.24 -59.98
CA ALA A 29 9.80 -0.94 -59.82
C ALA A 29 9.75 -0.41 -58.38
N TRP A 30 8.72 -0.81 -57.62
CA TRP A 30 8.48 -0.37 -56.24
C TRP A 30 9.43 -0.99 -55.20
N ARG A 31 10.01 -2.18 -55.48
CA ARG A 31 11.07 -2.78 -54.62
C ARG A 31 12.38 -1.97 -54.66
N CYS A 32 12.60 -1.14 -55.67
CA CYS A 32 13.79 -0.29 -55.83
C CYS A 32 13.65 1.13 -55.25
N GLY A 33 12.66 1.39 -54.39
CA GLY A 33 12.56 2.67 -53.66
C GLY A 33 11.98 3.85 -54.45
N TYR A 34 11.50 3.64 -55.68
CA TYR A 34 10.81 4.67 -56.45
C TYR A 34 9.32 4.74 -56.06
N SER A 35 8.89 5.87 -55.50
CA SER A 35 7.47 6.17 -55.28
C SER A 35 6.90 6.75 -56.59
N PRO A 36 5.85 6.16 -57.18
CA PRO A 36 5.36 6.60 -58.48
C PRO A 36 4.78 8.00 -58.40
N ARG A 37 4.87 8.69 -59.54
CA ARG A 37 4.27 10.00 -59.72
C ARG A 37 2.75 9.87 -59.62
N LEU A 38 2.11 10.87 -59.04
CA LEU A 38 0.65 10.94 -59.04
C LEU A 38 0.19 11.08 -60.49
N SER A 39 -0.90 10.41 -60.84
CA SER A 39 -1.52 10.58 -62.16
C SER A 39 -2.20 11.95 -62.27
N ASP A 40 -2.48 12.42 -63.48
CA ASP A 40 -3.22 13.67 -63.69
C ASP A 40 -4.62 13.62 -63.06
N ALA A 41 -5.25 12.45 -63.04
CA ALA A 41 -6.53 12.21 -62.34
C ALA A 41 -6.39 12.36 -60.81
N ASP A 42 -5.29 11.88 -60.23
CA ASP A 42 -5.01 12.10 -58.80
C ASP A 42 -4.80 13.60 -58.51
N HIS A 43 -4.14 14.34 -59.41
CA HIS A 43 -3.92 15.78 -59.27
C HIS A 43 -5.23 16.59 -59.33
N GLU A 44 -6.15 16.24 -60.23
CA GLU A 44 -7.45 16.90 -60.33
C GLU A 44 -8.36 16.59 -59.13
N MET A 45 -8.36 15.34 -58.66
CA MET A 45 -9.08 14.98 -57.43
C MET A 45 -8.55 15.77 -56.21
N MET A 46 -7.23 15.98 -56.12
CA MET A 46 -6.60 16.78 -55.08
C MET A 46 -7.00 18.26 -55.13
N LYS A 47 -7.04 18.86 -56.34
CA LYS A 47 -7.53 20.23 -56.52
C LYS A 47 -8.99 20.37 -56.07
N ALA A 48 -9.83 19.40 -56.40
CA ALA A 48 -11.23 19.38 -55.98
C ALA A 48 -11.39 19.23 -54.46
N MET A 49 -10.54 18.44 -53.78
CA MET A 49 -10.54 18.33 -52.32
C MET A 49 -10.08 19.63 -51.63
N ILE A 50 -9.07 20.31 -52.19
CA ILE A 50 -8.61 21.61 -51.70
C ILE A 50 -9.72 22.67 -51.84
N GLN A 51 -10.44 22.69 -52.96
CA GLN A 51 -11.59 23.57 -53.18
C GLN A 51 -12.77 23.29 -52.22
N ARG A 52 -12.94 22.03 -51.79
CA ARG A 52 -13.92 21.62 -50.77
C ARG A 52 -13.45 21.86 -49.32
N GLY A 53 -12.34 22.57 -49.12
CA GLY A 53 -11.85 22.94 -47.80
C GLY A 53 -11.04 21.85 -47.08
N HIS A 54 -10.59 20.81 -47.78
CA HIS A 54 -9.71 19.78 -47.25
C HIS A 54 -8.28 19.97 -47.80
N PRO A 55 -7.47 20.85 -47.21
CA PRO A 55 -6.10 21.07 -47.68
C PRO A 55 -5.27 19.81 -47.45
N CYS A 56 -4.89 19.14 -48.54
CA CYS A 56 -3.99 18.00 -48.52
C CYS A 56 -2.79 18.24 -49.43
N ASP A 57 -1.58 18.06 -48.89
CA ASP A 57 -0.35 18.24 -49.66
C ASP A 57 -0.11 17.02 -50.59
N PRO A 58 0.26 17.20 -51.87
CA PRO A 58 0.51 16.10 -52.80
C PRO A 58 1.53 15.06 -52.32
N ARG A 59 2.52 15.47 -51.52
CA ARG A 59 3.50 14.54 -50.93
C ARG A 59 2.84 13.65 -49.87
N THR A 60 1.84 14.16 -49.16
CA THR A 60 1.07 13.41 -48.15
C THR A 60 0.26 12.30 -48.81
N VAL A 61 -0.40 12.59 -49.92
CA VAL A 61 -1.17 11.58 -50.67
C VAL A 61 -0.27 10.54 -51.31
N ARG A 62 0.87 10.95 -51.89
CA ARG A 62 1.87 9.99 -52.39
C ARG A 62 2.36 9.04 -51.30
N LYS A 63 2.65 9.56 -50.10
CA LYS A 63 3.03 8.74 -48.93
C LYS A 63 1.91 7.81 -48.48
N ALA A 64 0.66 8.28 -48.44
CA ALA A 64 -0.49 7.48 -48.04
C ALA A 64 -0.78 6.34 -49.03
N LYS A 65 -0.73 6.62 -50.33
CA LYS A 65 -0.89 5.63 -51.42
C LYS A 65 0.22 4.60 -51.38
N ALA A 66 1.46 5.02 -51.12
CA ALA A 66 2.58 4.11 -50.92
C ALA A 66 2.41 3.21 -49.70
N ARG A 67 2.01 3.76 -48.55
CA ARG A 67 1.71 2.96 -47.34
C ARG A 67 0.58 1.96 -47.59
N TYR A 68 -0.50 2.39 -48.24
CA TYR A 68 -1.65 1.54 -48.54
C TYR A 68 -1.27 0.39 -49.48
N ARG A 69 -0.43 0.62 -50.48
CA ARG A 69 0.06 -0.44 -51.37
C ARG A 69 0.98 -1.44 -50.66
N LEU A 70 1.77 -0.99 -49.67
CA LEU A 70 2.71 -1.83 -48.92
C LEU A 70 2.08 -2.61 -47.76
N PHE A 71 1.10 -2.01 -47.09
CA PHE A 71 0.56 -2.51 -45.81
C PHE A 71 -0.96 -2.65 -45.80
N GLU A 72 -1.62 -2.45 -46.94
CA GLU A 72 -3.10 -2.37 -47.07
C GLU A 72 -3.73 -1.35 -46.11
N SER A 73 -2.93 -0.41 -45.62
CA SER A 73 -3.29 0.59 -44.63
C SER A 73 -2.58 1.90 -44.92
N THR A 74 -3.28 3.02 -44.74
CA THR A 74 -2.67 4.35 -44.85
C THR A 74 -1.74 4.68 -43.67
N LYS A 75 -1.72 3.82 -42.64
CA LYS A 75 -0.80 3.88 -41.50
C LYS A 75 0.32 2.86 -41.68
N SER A 76 1.56 3.27 -41.45
CA SER A 76 2.69 2.33 -41.39
C SER A 76 2.57 1.42 -40.17
N PRO A 77 2.95 0.13 -40.26
CA PRO A 77 3.09 -0.74 -39.11
C PRO A 77 4.04 -0.11 -38.09
N PRO A 78 3.76 -0.23 -36.78
CA PRO A 78 4.64 0.34 -35.76
C PRO A 78 6.02 -0.31 -35.86
N ASN A 79 7.05 0.53 -36.08
CA ASN A 79 8.43 0.06 -36.03
C ASN A 79 8.78 -0.24 -34.57
N ARG A 80 8.87 -1.53 -34.21
CA ARG A 80 9.07 -1.98 -32.81
C ARG A 80 10.50 -1.85 -32.30
N VAL A 81 11.43 -1.37 -33.12
CA VAL A 81 12.79 -1.04 -32.66
C VAL A 81 12.76 0.31 -31.96
N GLY A 82 12.35 0.29 -30.70
CA GLY A 82 12.56 1.39 -29.78
C GLY A 82 14.05 1.62 -29.52
N ARG A 83 14.36 2.72 -28.84
CA ARG A 83 15.71 3.01 -28.36
C ARG A 83 16.21 1.85 -27.50
N TYR A 84 17.47 1.45 -27.70
CA TYR A 84 18.10 0.42 -26.88
C TYR A 84 18.03 0.81 -25.39
N LYS A 85 17.61 -0.13 -24.53
CA LYS A 85 17.58 0.09 -23.08
C LYS A 85 19.02 0.23 -22.59
N LYS A 86 19.35 1.36 -21.95
CA LYS A 86 20.69 1.57 -21.36
C LYS A 86 21.08 0.43 -20.41
N VAL A 87 20.14 0.03 -19.56
CA VAL A 87 20.30 -1.14 -18.68
C VAL A 87 19.90 -2.40 -19.46
N THR A 88 20.90 -3.23 -19.72
CA THR A 88 20.74 -4.54 -20.35
C THR A 88 20.13 -5.55 -19.35
N PRO A 89 19.62 -6.70 -19.82
CA PRO A 89 19.07 -7.73 -18.93
C PRO A 89 20.04 -8.20 -17.84
N TYR A 90 21.32 -8.41 -18.16
CA TYR A 90 22.29 -8.86 -17.16
C TYR A 90 22.56 -7.80 -16.08
N LYS A 91 22.63 -6.50 -16.45
CA LYS A 91 22.80 -5.41 -15.49
C LYS A 91 21.58 -5.24 -14.59
N ARG A 92 20.38 -5.47 -15.16
CA ARG A 92 19.14 -5.53 -14.41
C ARG A 92 19.21 -6.65 -13.38
N ASP A 93 19.56 -7.86 -13.80
CA ASP A 93 19.55 -9.03 -12.92
C ASP A 93 20.56 -8.87 -11.78
N ALA A 94 21.77 -8.35 -12.07
CA ALA A 94 22.76 -8.00 -11.04
C ALA A 94 22.26 -6.96 -10.03
N LEU A 95 21.51 -5.95 -10.48
CA LEU A 95 20.87 -4.99 -9.58
C LEU A 95 19.80 -5.67 -8.70
N LEU A 96 19.02 -6.61 -9.24
CA LEU A 96 17.99 -7.31 -8.47
C LEU A 96 18.60 -8.28 -7.44
N ASP A 97 19.72 -8.93 -7.79
CA ASP A 97 20.48 -9.77 -6.85
C ASP A 97 20.99 -8.94 -5.67
N ARG A 98 21.58 -7.77 -5.96
CA ARG A 98 21.98 -6.82 -4.90
C ARG A 98 20.81 -6.40 -4.00
N LEU A 99 19.62 -6.18 -4.56
CA LEU A 99 18.44 -5.84 -3.77
C LEU A 99 17.92 -6.99 -2.91
N THR A 100 18.28 -8.24 -3.25
CA THR A 100 17.96 -9.40 -2.41
C THR A 100 18.83 -9.43 -1.17
N GLU A 101 20.11 -9.08 -1.29
CA GLU A 101 21.06 -8.98 -0.18
C GLU A 101 20.90 -7.69 0.65
N HIS A 102 20.57 -6.59 -0.03
CA HIS A 102 20.43 -5.26 0.55
C HIS A 102 19.06 -4.65 0.19
N PRO A 103 17.96 -5.15 0.78
CA PRO A 103 16.60 -4.74 0.42
C PRO A 103 16.27 -3.28 0.77
N THR A 104 17.09 -2.61 1.57
CA THR A 104 16.93 -1.20 1.95
C THR A 104 17.61 -0.22 1.00
N THR A 105 18.30 -0.70 -0.03
CA THR A 105 19.02 0.15 -0.98
C THR A 105 18.07 1.17 -1.62
N ASP A 106 18.44 2.44 -1.57
CA ASP A 106 17.63 3.50 -2.16
C ASP A 106 17.91 3.68 -3.66
N ARG A 107 17.02 4.38 -4.37
CA ARG A 107 17.15 4.52 -5.84
C ARG A 107 18.41 5.26 -6.27
N SER A 108 18.95 6.17 -5.46
CA SER A 108 20.20 6.86 -5.75
C SER A 108 21.38 5.89 -5.60
N GLU A 109 21.38 5.06 -4.56
CA GLU A 109 22.35 4.00 -4.38
C GLU A 109 22.30 2.96 -5.52
N MET A 110 21.11 2.65 -6.05
CA MET A 110 20.96 1.80 -7.25
C MET A 110 21.59 2.43 -8.50
N VAL A 111 21.49 3.77 -8.66
CA VAL A 111 22.17 4.50 -9.74
C VAL A 111 23.68 4.43 -9.55
N THR A 112 24.17 4.67 -8.33
CA THR A 112 25.59 4.58 -7.99
C THR A 112 26.12 3.18 -8.28
N PHE A 113 25.40 2.13 -7.89
CA PHE A 113 25.78 0.74 -8.21
C PHE A 113 25.93 0.51 -9.72
N LEU A 114 24.96 0.95 -10.53
CA LEU A 114 25.04 0.76 -11.98
C LEU A 114 26.16 1.60 -12.62
N ARG A 115 26.47 2.77 -12.06
CA ARG A 115 27.60 3.58 -12.47
C ARG A 115 28.94 2.92 -12.12
N ASP A 116 29.09 2.47 -10.88
CA ASP A 116 30.38 1.99 -10.38
C ASP A 116 30.71 0.59 -10.94
N GLU A 117 29.72 -0.30 -11.05
CA GLU A 117 29.92 -1.69 -11.50
C GLU A 117 29.90 -1.82 -13.03
N PHE A 118 29.15 -0.98 -13.73
CA PHE A 118 28.88 -1.15 -15.16
C PHE A 118 29.10 0.10 -16.01
N GLU A 119 29.68 1.17 -15.42
CA GLU A 119 29.96 2.46 -16.06
C GLU A 119 28.73 3.11 -16.70
N ASP A 120 27.53 2.79 -16.19
CA ASP A 120 26.27 3.23 -16.75
C ASP A 120 25.69 4.44 -16.01
N ASP A 121 25.72 5.59 -16.67
CA ASP A 121 24.97 6.76 -16.21
C ASP A 121 23.48 6.64 -16.54
N VAL A 122 22.71 6.26 -15.52
CA VAL A 122 21.26 6.10 -15.58
C VAL A 122 20.54 7.11 -14.68
N SER A 123 19.33 7.50 -15.09
CA SER A 123 18.47 8.38 -14.28
C SER A 123 17.67 7.58 -13.24
N LEU A 124 17.24 8.24 -12.16
CA LEU A 124 16.29 7.67 -11.18
C LEU A 124 14.98 7.15 -11.83
N SER A 125 14.55 7.81 -12.92
CA SER A 125 13.39 7.37 -13.70
C SER A 125 13.63 6.08 -14.47
N THR A 126 14.88 5.79 -14.85
CA THR A 126 15.27 4.51 -15.47
C THR A 126 15.17 3.37 -14.46
N ILE A 127 15.70 3.57 -13.25
CA ILE A 127 15.55 2.61 -12.13
C ILE A 127 14.08 2.33 -11.84
N SER A 128 13.26 3.38 -11.74
CA SER A 128 11.84 3.22 -11.41
C SER A 128 11.07 2.42 -12.47
N ARG A 129 11.40 2.61 -13.76
CA ARG A 129 10.82 1.81 -14.85
C ARG A 129 11.33 0.38 -14.84
N LEU A 130 12.62 0.18 -14.55
CA LEU A 130 13.24 -1.14 -14.43
C LEU A 130 12.57 -1.96 -13.33
N LEU A 131 12.43 -1.40 -12.12
CA LEU A 131 11.77 -2.09 -11.01
C LEU A 131 10.31 -2.44 -11.35
N LYS A 132 9.60 -1.52 -12.02
CA LYS A 132 8.24 -1.78 -12.50
C LYS A 132 8.18 -2.92 -13.53
N ASP A 133 9.10 -2.94 -14.49
CA ASP A 133 9.22 -3.98 -15.52
C ASP A 133 9.54 -5.35 -14.89
N ALA A 134 10.37 -5.34 -13.83
CA ALA A 134 10.72 -6.52 -13.05
C ALA A 134 9.65 -6.93 -12.02
N GLN A 135 8.54 -6.18 -11.89
CA GLN A 135 7.49 -6.39 -10.89
C GLN A 135 7.96 -6.25 -9.42
N TRP A 136 9.03 -5.50 -9.19
CA TRP A 136 9.50 -5.15 -7.85
C TRP A 136 8.71 -3.95 -7.31
N THR A 137 8.19 -4.11 -6.09
CA THR A 137 7.38 -3.09 -5.41
C THR A 137 8.04 -2.67 -4.12
N ARG A 138 7.92 -1.38 -3.77
CA ARG A 138 8.42 -0.87 -2.50
C ARG A 138 7.45 -1.31 -1.40
N LYS A 139 7.96 -2.04 -0.41
CA LYS A 139 7.22 -2.51 0.76
C LYS A 139 7.77 -1.89 2.04
N ASN A 140 6.96 -1.89 3.08
CA ASN A 140 7.43 -1.51 4.41
C ASN A 140 8.41 -2.58 4.91
N CYS A 141 9.56 -2.14 5.42
CA CYS A 141 10.54 -3.04 6.03
C CYS A 141 10.11 -3.35 7.46
N HIS A 142 9.94 -4.63 7.79
CA HIS A 142 9.75 -5.07 9.17
C HIS A 142 11.10 -5.08 9.86
N ARG A 143 11.29 -4.19 10.85
CA ARG A 143 12.50 -4.16 11.66
C ARG A 143 12.43 -5.28 12.68
N VAL A 144 13.40 -6.17 12.68
CA VAL A 144 13.55 -7.21 13.70
C VAL A 144 14.68 -6.80 14.62
N ALA A 145 14.42 -6.75 15.93
CA ALA A 145 15.44 -6.43 16.92
C ALA A 145 16.48 -7.56 16.98
N GLN A 146 17.77 -7.23 16.98
CA GLN A 146 18.86 -8.21 17.07
C GLN A 146 18.82 -9.03 18.37
N GLN A 147 18.28 -8.44 19.45
CA GLN A 147 18.14 -9.06 20.78
C GLN A 147 16.97 -10.07 20.85
N ARG A 148 16.18 -10.23 19.78
CA ARG A 148 15.08 -11.18 19.72
C ARG A 148 15.62 -12.62 19.76
N ASN A 149 15.17 -13.41 20.73
CA ASN A 149 15.60 -14.80 20.90
C ASN A 149 14.55 -15.78 20.34
N PRO A 150 14.86 -16.57 19.30
CA PRO A 150 13.92 -17.54 18.72
C PRO A 150 13.43 -18.62 19.70
N GLN A 151 14.31 -19.14 20.56
CA GLN A 151 13.98 -20.23 21.49
C GLN A 151 12.95 -19.79 22.54
N LEU A 152 13.08 -18.56 23.05
CA LEU A 152 12.11 -17.99 23.99
C LEU A 152 10.75 -17.78 23.33
N ARG A 153 10.73 -17.45 22.04
CA ARG A 153 9.48 -17.31 21.27
C ARG A 153 8.80 -18.64 21.04
N ASP A 154 9.55 -19.68 20.71
CA ASP A 154 9.01 -21.04 20.54
C ASP A 154 8.43 -21.57 21.86
N LEU A 155 9.14 -21.35 22.98
CA LEU A 155 8.64 -21.67 24.30
C LEU A 155 7.35 -20.91 24.64
N TYR A 156 7.31 -19.61 24.33
CA TYR A 156 6.10 -18.81 24.52
C TYR A 156 4.93 -19.33 23.69
N LEU A 157 5.15 -19.65 22.40
CA LEU A 157 4.09 -20.22 21.56
C LEU A 157 3.57 -21.56 22.08
N TYR A 158 4.46 -22.40 22.61
CA TYR A 158 4.07 -23.64 23.27
C TYR A 158 3.19 -23.38 24.51
N LYS A 159 3.57 -22.41 25.37
CA LYS A 159 2.73 -22.00 26.50
C LYS A 159 1.38 -21.47 26.02
N LEU A 160 1.40 -20.60 25.01
CA LEU A 160 0.23 -19.94 24.44
C LEU A 160 -0.77 -20.94 23.83
N SER A 161 -0.28 -22.03 23.23
CA SER A 161 -1.13 -23.06 22.61
C SER A 161 -2.07 -23.80 23.57
N LYS A 162 -1.83 -23.68 24.89
CA LYS A 162 -2.69 -24.25 25.93
C LYS A 162 -3.99 -23.46 26.12
N TYR A 163 -4.00 -22.22 25.65
CA TYR A 163 -5.06 -21.26 25.88
C TYR A 163 -5.86 -21.02 24.59
N LYS A 164 -7.14 -20.70 24.75
CA LYS A 164 -8.03 -20.26 23.67
C LYS A 164 -8.14 -18.73 23.65
N PRO A 165 -8.34 -18.09 22.48
CA PRO A 165 -8.37 -16.63 22.40
C PRO A 165 -9.39 -15.95 23.31
N TYR A 166 -10.56 -16.56 23.54
CA TYR A 166 -11.59 -16.02 24.43
C TYR A 166 -11.20 -16.04 25.92
N GLN A 167 -10.14 -16.77 26.28
CA GLN A 167 -9.60 -16.84 27.64
C GLN A 167 -8.58 -15.74 27.89
N MET A 168 -8.02 -15.15 26.83
CA MET A 168 -6.87 -14.24 26.88
C MET A 168 -7.30 -12.78 27.00
N ILE A 169 -6.60 -12.04 27.85
CA ILE A 169 -6.66 -10.58 27.96
C ILE A 169 -5.24 -10.05 27.81
N PHE A 170 -5.00 -9.25 26.77
CA PHE A 170 -3.71 -8.60 26.54
C PHE A 170 -3.69 -7.24 27.21
N ILE A 171 -2.65 -6.96 27.99
CA ILE A 171 -2.50 -5.72 28.75
C ILE A 171 -1.23 -5.03 28.29
N ASP A 172 -1.38 -3.76 27.92
CA ASP A 172 -0.26 -2.94 27.47
C ASP A 172 -0.61 -1.45 27.56
N GLU A 173 0.42 -0.62 27.38
CA GLU A 173 0.34 0.82 27.43
C GLU A 173 0.73 1.47 26.10
N SER A 174 0.01 2.52 25.75
CA SER A 174 0.40 3.38 24.64
C SER A 174 0.37 4.84 25.01
N GLY A 175 1.47 5.53 24.72
CA GLY A 175 1.53 6.98 24.81
C GLY A 175 0.68 7.67 23.75
N ALA A 176 -0.09 8.66 24.21
CA ALA A 176 -0.86 9.59 23.39
C ALA A 176 -0.44 11.03 23.72
N ASP A 177 0.00 11.74 22.70
CA ASP A 177 0.32 13.17 22.76
C ASP A 177 -0.69 13.94 21.91
N ARG A 178 -0.99 15.19 22.24
CA ARG A 178 -1.77 16.10 21.37
C ARG A 178 -1.19 16.19 19.95
N ARG A 179 0.12 15.96 19.78
CA ARG A 179 0.77 15.83 18.47
C ARG A 179 0.21 14.70 17.61
N VAL A 180 -0.34 13.64 18.22
CA VAL A 180 -1.00 12.55 17.47
C VAL A 180 -2.19 13.08 16.69
N GLY A 181 -2.88 14.12 17.16
CA GLY A 181 -3.95 14.80 16.43
C GLY A 181 -3.49 15.87 15.44
N TYR A 182 -2.18 16.13 15.29
CA TYR A 182 -1.71 17.15 14.36
C TYR A 182 -1.75 16.65 12.93
N ARG A 183 -2.10 17.57 12.02
CA ARG A 183 -2.18 17.27 10.60
C ARG A 183 -0.83 17.56 9.98
N ASN A 184 -0.25 16.57 9.31
CA ASN A 184 1.02 16.73 8.57
C ASN A 184 0.88 17.68 7.36
N LYS A 185 -0.36 18.02 6.96
CA LYS A 185 -0.66 18.88 5.81
C LYS A 185 -1.75 19.86 6.20
N GLY A 186 -1.58 21.11 5.81
CA GLY A 186 -2.55 22.19 5.96
C GLY A 186 -2.62 23.00 4.66
N TRP A 187 -3.66 23.82 4.56
CA TRP A 187 -3.81 24.75 3.45
C TRP A 187 -3.24 26.12 3.84
N ALA A 188 -2.43 26.69 2.95
CA ALA A 188 -1.89 28.04 3.06
C ALA A 188 -1.76 28.64 1.66
N PRO A 189 -1.70 29.97 1.52
CA PRO A 189 -1.35 30.61 0.25
C PRO A 189 -0.04 30.06 -0.32
N SER A 190 0.08 30.08 -1.65
CA SER A 190 1.31 29.62 -2.32
C SER A 190 2.54 30.38 -1.80
N GLY A 191 3.61 29.64 -1.47
CA GLY A 191 4.83 30.20 -0.90
C GLY A 191 4.80 30.39 0.63
N VAL A 192 3.67 30.14 1.29
CA VAL A 192 3.54 30.24 2.76
C VAL A 192 3.48 28.84 3.36
N THR A 193 4.28 28.61 4.40
CA THR A 193 4.21 27.36 5.17
C THR A 193 3.11 27.50 6.24
N PRO A 194 2.10 26.63 6.29
CA PRO A 194 1.10 26.66 7.35
C PRO A 194 1.76 26.36 8.71
N ILE A 195 1.44 27.17 9.73
CA ILE A 195 1.98 27.01 11.08
C ILE A 195 0.89 26.42 11.99
N GLN A 196 1.21 25.32 12.67
CA GLN A 196 0.37 24.74 13.71
C GLN A 196 1.11 24.85 15.06
N VAL A 197 0.56 25.65 15.99
CA VAL A 197 1.13 25.80 17.34
C VAL A 197 0.61 24.69 18.23
N GLY A 198 1.52 23.96 18.87
CA GLY A 198 1.20 22.83 19.72
C GLY A 198 1.42 23.06 21.21
N ARG A 199 0.66 22.34 22.03
CA ARG A 199 0.89 22.20 23.48
C ARG A 199 1.32 20.76 23.77
N PHE A 200 2.38 20.60 24.55
CA PHE A 200 2.95 19.29 24.91
C PHE A 200 2.34 18.80 26.22
N ASN A 201 1.33 17.93 26.12
CA ASN A 201 0.83 17.17 27.27
C ASN A 201 0.83 15.69 26.87
N ARG A 202 1.69 14.89 27.51
CA ARG A 202 1.76 13.44 27.29
C ARG A 202 0.78 12.74 28.23
N TYR A 203 -0.07 11.92 27.64
CA TYR A 203 -0.96 11.00 28.32
C TYR A 203 -0.54 9.57 27.99
N GLN A 204 -0.83 8.65 28.89
CA GLN A 204 -0.69 7.23 28.67
C GLN A 204 -2.10 6.61 28.69
N ILE A 205 -2.27 5.59 27.86
CA ILE A 205 -3.49 4.78 27.79
C ILE A 205 -3.07 3.38 28.18
N LEU A 206 -3.50 2.93 29.36
CA LEU A 206 -3.36 1.55 29.83
C LEU A 206 -4.64 0.82 29.47
N ALA A 207 -4.53 -0.31 28.77
CA ALA A 207 -5.70 -1.01 28.25
C ALA A 207 -5.58 -2.52 28.43
N ALA A 208 -6.71 -3.15 28.71
CA ALA A 208 -6.93 -4.58 28.77
C ALA A 208 -7.82 -4.98 27.58
N TYR A 209 -7.27 -5.79 26.68
CA TYR A 209 -7.81 -6.04 25.35
C TYR A 209 -8.11 -7.51 25.10
N THR A 210 -9.30 -7.80 24.60
CA THR A 210 -9.78 -9.15 24.28
C THR A 210 -10.19 -9.22 22.81
N GLN A 211 -10.48 -10.44 22.35
CA GLN A 211 -11.05 -10.67 21.01
C GLN A 211 -12.43 -10.02 20.81
N ASP A 212 -13.07 -9.54 21.88
CA ASP A 212 -14.39 -8.89 21.86
C ASP A 212 -14.30 -7.38 22.14
N GLY A 213 -13.09 -6.82 22.28
CA GLY A 213 -12.87 -5.38 22.46
C GLY A 213 -12.07 -5.02 23.70
N ILE A 214 -12.21 -3.77 24.15
CA ILE A 214 -11.60 -3.28 25.39
C ILE A 214 -12.46 -3.68 26.59
N GLU A 215 -11.86 -4.36 27.56
CA GLU A 215 -12.52 -4.73 28.82
C GLU A 215 -12.39 -3.64 29.87
N LEU A 216 -11.19 -3.06 29.95
CA LEU A 216 -10.87 -1.98 30.87
C LEU A 216 -9.81 -1.10 30.23
N ALA A 217 -9.95 0.21 30.36
CA ALA A 217 -8.92 1.14 29.96
C ALA A 217 -8.87 2.34 30.90
N ARG A 218 -7.68 2.89 31.09
CA ARG A 218 -7.44 4.11 31.87
C ARG A 218 -6.58 5.07 31.08
N VAL A 219 -6.93 6.35 31.18
CA VAL A 219 -6.18 7.46 30.60
C VAL A 219 -5.66 8.32 31.74
N TYR A 220 -4.34 8.51 31.82
CA TYR A 220 -3.71 9.31 32.87
C TYR A 220 -2.57 10.16 32.31
N PRO A 221 -2.29 11.33 32.92
CA PRO A 221 -1.16 12.16 32.53
C PRO A 221 0.17 11.57 33.03
N GLY A 222 1.26 11.80 32.29
CA GLY A 222 2.61 11.47 32.76
C GLY A 222 3.04 10.03 32.47
N SER A 223 3.86 9.45 33.36
CA SER A 223 4.33 8.06 33.29
C SER A 223 3.53 7.16 34.22
N THR A 224 3.60 5.87 33.98
CA THR A 224 2.97 4.86 34.82
C THR A 224 3.68 4.79 36.18
N ASP A 225 2.86 4.86 37.23
CA ASP A 225 3.25 4.51 38.58
C ASP A 225 2.89 3.03 38.81
N ALA A 226 3.76 2.25 39.45
CA ALA A 226 3.50 0.85 39.76
C ALA A 226 2.19 0.68 40.55
N ALA A 227 1.89 1.64 41.43
CA ALA A 227 0.62 1.67 42.18
C ALA A 227 -0.61 1.79 41.27
N LEU A 228 -0.55 2.62 40.23
CA LEU A 228 -1.63 2.78 39.25
C LEU A 228 -1.84 1.50 38.44
N PHE A 229 -0.75 0.81 38.09
CA PHE A 229 -0.80 -0.46 37.38
C PHE A 229 -1.41 -1.55 38.25
N LYS A 230 -0.97 -1.68 39.51
CA LYS A 230 -1.52 -2.66 40.45
C LYS A 230 -3.04 -2.46 40.66
N ASP A 231 -3.47 -1.23 40.92
CA ASP A 231 -4.90 -0.89 41.08
C ASP A 231 -5.70 -1.17 39.79
N PHE A 232 -5.09 -0.99 38.61
CA PHE A 232 -5.71 -1.39 37.34
C PHE A 232 -5.90 -2.91 37.24
N ILE A 233 -4.89 -3.70 37.62
CA ILE A 233 -4.99 -5.17 37.61
C ILE A 233 -6.02 -5.64 38.64
N GLU A 234 -6.00 -5.11 39.85
CA GLU A 234 -6.99 -5.44 40.89
C GLU A 234 -8.43 -5.20 40.40
N GLN A 235 -8.67 -4.03 39.79
CA GLN A 235 -9.97 -3.73 39.18
C GLN A 235 -10.32 -4.72 38.04
N LEU A 236 -9.36 -5.06 37.18
CA LEU A 236 -9.57 -5.98 36.06
C LEU A 236 -9.92 -7.39 36.53
N LEU A 237 -9.29 -7.86 37.61
CA LEU A 237 -9.49 -9.20 38.16
C LEU A 237 -10.94 -9.43 38.62
N HIS A 238 -11.66 -8.38 39.05
CA HIS A 238 -13.08 -8.49 39.41
C HIS A 238 -13.98 -8.94 38.25
N GLY A 239 -13.57 -8.65 37.00
CA GLY A 239 -14.27 -9.05 35.78
C GLY A 239 -13.74 -10.34 35.15
N CYS A 240 -12.68 -10.93 35.71
CA CYS A 240 -12.03 -12.12 35.17
C CYS A 240 -12.72 -13.41 35.60
N GLY A 241 -12.68 -14.42 34.73
CA GLY A 241 -13.08 -15.79 35.08
C GLY A 241 -11.92 -16.54 35.73
N ARG A 242 -12.24 -17.62 36.45
CA ARG A 242 -11.21 -18.53 36.96
C ARG A 242 -10.78 -19.49 35.87
N TRP A 243 -9.49 -19.75 35.71
CA TRP A 243 -8.99 -20.71 34.71
C TRP A 243 -9.70 -22.08 34.83
N PRO A 244 -10.23 -22.67 33.74
CA PRO A 244 -10.12 -22.30 32.32
C PRO A 244 -11.35 -21.56 31.71
N GLN A 245 -12.02 -20.69 32.46
CA GLN A 245 -13.17 -19.92 31.98
C GLN A 245 -12.77 -18.82 30.96
N LYS A 246 -13.74 -18.06 30.45
CA LYS A 246 -13.46 -16.88 29.61
C LYS A 246 -12.69 -15.84 30.43
N LYS A 247 -11.85 -15.04 29.77
CA LYS A 247 -11.14 -13.91 30.38
C LYS A 247 -10.39 -14.32 31.67
N SER A 248 -9.61 -15.39 31.59
CA SER A 248 -8.94 -16.02 32.75
C SER A 248 -7.42 -16.14 32.60
N VAL A 249 -6.85 -15.52 31.56
CA VAL A 249 -5.41 -15.50 31.27
C VAL A 249 -5.01 -14.08 30.95
N LEU A 250 -4.17 -13.47 31.79
CA LEU A 250 -3.58 -12.16 31.52
C LEU A 250 -2.25 -12.33 30.79
N ILE A 251 -2.06 -11.55 29.73
CA ILE A 251 -0.84 -11.54 28.93
C ILE A 251 -0.31 -10.11 28.89
N MET A 252 0.93 -9.90 29.31
CA MET A 252 1.57 -8.59 29.35
C MET A 252 3.00 -8.64 28.82
N ASP A 253 3.58 -7.47 28.50
CA ASP A 253 4.97 -7.40 28.09
C ASP A 253 5.91 -7.76 29.26
N ASN A 254 7.16 -8.13 28.94
CA ASN A 254 8.14 -8.55 29.96
C ASN A 254 8.97 -7.37 30.49
N ALA A 255 8.42 -6.15 30.51
CA ALA A 255 9.10 -5.01 31.09
C ALA A 255 9.24 -5.15 32.61
N SER A 256 10.35 -4.65 33.15
CA SER A 256 10.69 -4.82 34.57
C SER A 256 9.64 -4.26 35.53
N PHE A 257 8.87 -3.26 35.12
CA PHE A 257 7.81 -2.66 35.95
C PHE A 257 6.52 -3.49 36.01
N HIS A 258 6.42 -4.57 35.22
CA HIS A 258 5.37 -5.58 35.36
C HIS A 258 5.78 -6.77 36.21
N HIS A 259 7.02 -6.79 36.70
CA HIS A 259 7.51 -7.76 37.68
C HIS A 259 7.42 -7.12 39.06
N ASP A 260 6.20 -7.04 39.57
CA ASP A 260 5.92 -6.71 40.97
C ASP A 260 5.65 -8.04 41.71
N ASP A 261 6.33 -8.24 42.83
CA ASP A 261 6.26 -9.47 43.63
C ASP A 261 4.82 -9.80 44.09
N GLU A 262 3.90 -8.83 44.08
CA GLU A 262 2.50 -9.00 44.47
C GLU A 262 1.56 -9.37 43.31
N LEU A 263 1.96 -9.19 42.04
CA LEU A 263 1.09 -9.46 40.89
C LEU A 263 0.77 -10.94 40.71
N GLU A 264 1.79 -11.80 40.83
CA GLU A 264 1.63 -13.26 40.70
C GLU A 264 0.69 -13.83 41.77
N PRO A 265 0.88 -13.55 43.09
CA PRO A 265 -0.05 -13.97 44.13
C PRO A 265 -1.47 -13.45 43.91
N MET A 266 -1.62 -12.18 43.54
CA MET A 266 -2.94 -11.56 43.33
C MET A 266 -3.71 -12.24 42.18
N CYS A 267 -3.03 -12.55 41.07
CA CYS A 267 -3.64 -13.30 39.96
C CYS A 267 -3.99 -14.74 40.38
N ALA A 268 -3.09 -15.41 41.11
CA ALA A 268 -3.30 -16.77 41.58
C ALA A 268 -4.50 -16.89 42.53
N ASP A 269 -4.67 -15.94 43.46
CA ASP A 269 -5.81 -15.88 44.38
C ASP A 269 -7.14 -15.67 43.64
N ALA A 270 -7.13 -14.86 42.58
CA ALA A 270 -8.26 -14.71 41.67
C ALA A 270 -8.47 -15.94 40.77
N GLY A 271 -7.56 -16.90 40.75
CA GLY A 271 -7.58 -18.07 39.87
C GLY A 271 -7.32 -17.73 38.40
N VAL A 272 -6.58 -16.66 38.13
CA VAL A 272 -6.25 -16.15 36.80
C VAL A 272 -4.79 -16.48 36.49
N GLU A 273 -4.55 -17.04 35.30
CA GLU A 273 -3.19 -17.36 34.85
C GLU A 273 -2.48 -16.11 34.35
N LEU A 274 -1.19 -15.97 34.65
CA LEU A 274 -0.36 -14.86 34.20
C LEU A 274 0.73 -15.34 33.23
N LEU A 275 0.86 -14.68 32.08
CA LEU A 275 1.86 -14.98 31.07
C LEU A 275 2.55 -13.72 30.57
N TYR A 276 3.86 -13.79 30.40
CA TYR A 276 4.68 -12.70 29.86
C TYR A 276 5.09 -12.96 28.41
N LEU A 277 5.05 -11.91 27.59
CA LEU A 277 5.55 -11.94 26.21
C LEU A 277 7.06 -12.15 26.17
N PRO A 278 7.58 -12.86 25.16
CA PRO A 278 9.02 -12.96 24.97
C PRO A 278 9.59 -11.57 24.60
N PRO A 279 10.83 -11.25 25.01
CA PRO A 279 11.44 -9.95 24.70
C PRO A 279 11.37 -9.61 23.20
N TYR A 280 11.11 -8.34 22.88
CA TYR A 280 11.04 -7.81 21.51
C TYR A 280 10.08 -8.57 20.58
N SER A 281 8.91 -8.95 21.10
CA SER A 281 7.89 -9.73 20.37
C SER A 281 6.52 -9.06 20.27
N PRO A 282 6.44 -7.78 19.83
CA PRO A 282 5.15 -7.07 19.71
C PRO A 282 4.22 -7.70 18.66
N ASP A 283 4.77 -8.50 17.74
CA ASP A 283 4.00 -9.25 16.73
C ASP A 283 3.11 -10.35 17.32
N PHE A 284 3.33 -10.73 18.59
CA PHE A 284 2.45 -11.64 19.33
C PHE A 284 1.40 -10.91 20.19
N ASN A 285 1.40 -9.57 20.18
CA ASN A 285 0.52 -8.76 21.00
C ASN A 285 -0.55 -8.06 20.14
N PRO A 286 -1.80 -8.55 20.10
CA PRO A 286 -2.85 -7.95 19.27
C PRO A 286 -3.23 -6.52 19.68
N ILE A 287 -2.92 -6.10 20.91
CA ILE A 287 -3.21 -4.73 21.36
C ILE A 287 -2.38 -3.67 20.62
N GLU A 288 -1.24 -4.05 20.03
CA GLU A 288 -0.40 -3.14 19.24
C GLU A 288 -1.13 -2.66 17.99
N GLU A 289 -1.88 -3.56 17.33
CA GLU A 289 -2.75 -3.17 16.20
C GLU A 289 -3.93 -2.33 16.66
N TYR A 290 -4.53 -2.64 17.83
CA TYR A 290 -5.55 -1.78 18.43
C TYR A 290 -5.03 -0.35 18.66
N PHE A 291 -3.83 -0.20 19.23
CA PHE A 291 -3.24 1.12 19.43
C PHE A 291 -2.90 1.82 18.11
N ALA A 292 -2.52 1.08 17.07
CA ALA A 292 -2.33 1.63 15.74
C ALA A 292 -3.66 2.16 15.15
N GLU A 293 -4.75 1.39 15.28
CA GLU A 293 -6.10 1.82 14.88
C GLU A 293 -6.55 3.04 15.68
N LEU A 294 -6.39 3.03 17.00
CA LEU A 294 -6.73 4.13 17.89
C LEU A 294 -5.98 5.41 17.51
N LYS A 295 -4.66 5.33 17.28
CA LYS A 295 -3.85 6.47 16.82
C LYS A 295 -4.27 6.98 15.44
N SER A 296 -4.73 6.08 14.56
CA SER A 296 -5.30 6.47 13.26
C SER A 296 -6.61 7.22 13.44
N PHE A 297 -7.48 6.75 14.33
CA PHE A 297 -8.74 7.39 14.65
C PHE A 297 -8.55 8.78 15.28
N ILE A 298 -7.62 8.90 16.23
CA ILE A 298 -7.26 10.17 16.89
C ILE A 298 -6.76 11.24 15.89
N LYS A 299 -6.17 10.85 14.76
CA LYS A 299 -5.70 11.78 13.72
C LYS A 299 -6.83 12.42 12.92
N ASN A 300 -7.94 11.71 12.77
CA ASN A 300 -9.08 12.18 12.01
C ASN A 300 -10.40 11.90 12.73
N PRO A 301 -10.60 12.49 13.92
CA PRO A 301 -11.83 12.33 14.67
C PRO A 301 -12.95 13.07 13.95
N GLY A 302 -14.19 12.58 14.09
CA GLY A 302 -15.38 13.29 13.60
C GLY A 302 -15.51 14.71 14.19
N PRO A 303 -16.46 15.52 13.68
CA PRO A 303 -16.59 16.93 14.10
C PRO A 303 -16.82 17.09 15.60
N GLU A 304 -17.64 16.24 16.23
CA GLU A 304 -17.95 16.30 17.66
C GLU A 304 -16.70 16.05 18.54
N LEU A 305 -15.97 14.97 18.26
CA LEU A 305 -14.73 14.63 18.96
C LEU A 305 -13.61 15.65 18.68
N SER A 306 -13.60 16.28 17.50
CA SER A 306 -12.66 17.36 17.18
C SER A 306 -12.83 18.58 18.10
N GLU A 307 -14.07 18.89 18.49
CA GLU A 307 -14.33 19.95 19.47
C GLU A 307 -13.95 19.53 20.88
N LEU A 308 -14.20 18.27 21.26
CA LEU A 308 -13.79 17.73 22.55
C LEU A 308 -12.25 17.77 22.69
N PHE A 309 -11.49 17.39 21.65
CA PHE A 309 -10.03 17.48 21.63
C PHE A 309 -9.49 18.88 22.00
N LYS A 310 -10.19 19.94 21.61
CA LYS A 310 -9.82 21.33 21.92
C LYS A 310 -10.13 21.70 23.37
N LYS A 311 -11.25 21.21 23.91
CA LYS A 311 -11.76 21.56 25.25
C LYS A 311 -11.14 20.71 26.36
N ASP A 312 -11.16 19.39 26.19
CA ASP A 312 -10.76 18.41 27.18
C ASP A 312 -10.10 17.20 26.49
N PHE A 313 -8.77 17.13 26.60
CA PHE A 313 -7.98 16.08 25.95
C PHE A 313 -8.14 14.70 26.61
N PRO A 314 -8.07 14.55 27.95
CA PRO A 314 -8.35 13.27 28.57
C PRO A 314 -9.74 12.73 28.23
N ALA A 315 -10.79 13.56 28.30
CA ALA A 315 -12.14 13.12 27.91
C ALA A 315 -12.22 12.72 26.44
N PHE A 316 -11.53 13.45 25.56
CA PHE A 316 -11.39 13.07 24.15
C PHE A 316 -10.73 11.69 23.96
N LEU A 317 -9.64 11.42 24.67
CA LEU A 317 -8.94 10.14 24.58
C LEU A 317 -9.82 9.00 25.09
N GLN A 318 -10.53 9.20 26.20
CA GLN A 318 -11.48 8.21 26.72
C GLN A 318 -12.59 7.90 25.71
N ALA A 319 -13.18 8.92 25.09
CA ALA A 319 -14.21 8.73 24.07
C ALA A 319 -13.66 8.00 22.82
N CYS A 320 -12.41 8.27 22.42
CA CYS A 320 -11.77 7.54 21.32
C CYS A 320 -11.51 6.07 21.67
N VAL A 321 -11.07 5.80 22.91
CA VAL A 321 -10.83 4.45 23.42
C VAL A 321 -12.12 3.64 23.43
N GLU A 322 -13.22 4.24 23.87
CA GLU A 322 -14.56 3.61 23.87
C GLU A 322 -15.04 3.32 22.44
N GLU A 323 -15.00 4.30 21.56
CA GLU A 323 -15.45 4.17 20.16
C GLU A 323 -14.67 3.10 19.38
N VAL A 324 -13.34 3.07 19.51
CA VAL A 324 -12.50 2.06 18.83
C VAL A 324 -12.54 0.72 19.59
N GLY A 325 -12.62 0.76 20.92
CA GLY A 325 -12.65 -0.42 21.78
C GLY A 325 -13.87 -1.31 21.56
N ASN A 326 -15.00 -0.72 21.16
CA ASN A 326 -16.24 -1.43 20.87
C ASN A 326 -16.25 -2.12 19.48
N ARG A 327 -15.20 -1.96 18.66
CA ARG A 327 -15.12 -2.54 17.31
C ARG A 327 -14.71 -4.01 17.36
N GLN A 328 -15.65 -4.89 17.66
CA GLN A 328 -15.43 -6.34 17.73
C GLN A 328 -14.84 -6.94 16.44
N ALA A 329 -15.26 -6.44 15.27
CA ALA A 329 -14.72 -6.91 14.00
C ALA A 329 -13.22 -6.59 13.86
N SER A 330 -12.80 -5.39 14.27
CA SER A 330 -11.38 -5.02 14.30
C SER A 330 -10.63 -5.89 15.30
N ALA A 331 -11.16 -6.08 16.51
CA ALA A 331 -10.52 -6.90 17.54
C ALA A 331 -10.25 -8.33 17.10
N ARG A 332 -11.23 -8.95 16.42
CA ARG A 332 -11.05 -10.27 15.83
C ARG A 332 -10.00 -10.29 14.72
N GLY A 333 -9.92 -9.22 13.93
CA GLY A 333 -8.86 -9.03 12.94
C GLY A 333 -7.46 -9.00 13.58
N HIS A 334 -7.29 -8.18 14.62
CA HIS A 334 -6.02 -8.02 15.32
C HIS A 334 -5.52 -9.32 15.93
N PHE A 335 -6.41 -10.08 16.58
CA PHE A 335 -6.08 -11.40 17.12
C PHE A 335 -5.63 -12.38 16.02
N ARG A 336 -6.30 -12.39 14.86
CA ARG A 336 -5.88 -13.23 13.72
C ARG A 336 -4.51 -12.84 13.18
N HIS A 337 -4.21 -11.55 13.07
CA HIS A 337 -2.90 -11.08 12.62
C HIS A 337 -1.78 -11.41 13.61
N ALA A 338 -2.08 -11.43 14.91
CA ALA A 338 -1.18 -11.93 15.96
C ALA A 338 -1.02 -13.47 15.96
N GLY A 339 -1.66 -14.19 15.03
CA GLY A 339 -1.58 -15.65 14.89
C GLY A 339 -2.54 -16.42 15.79
N LEU A 340 -3.55 -15.77 16.38
CA LEU A 340 -4.53 -16.40 17.26
C LEU A 340 -5.78 -16.82 16.46
N ALA A 341 -6.03 -18.12 16.39
CA ALA A 341 -7.18 -18.68 15.69
C ALA A 341 -8.47 -18.51 16.50
N ILE A 342 -9.35 -17.61 16.05
CA ILE A 342 -10.64 -17.35 16.70
C ILE A 342 -11.67 -18.37 16.21
N ASP A 343 -12.19 -19.18 17.13
CA ASP A 343 -13.29 -20.11 16.87
C ASP A 343 -14.59 -19.32 16.62
N GLU A 344 -14.97 -19.16 15.35
CA GLU A 344 -16.19 -18.41 14.97
C GLU A 344 -17.51 -19.08 15.40
N TYR A 345 -17.45 -20.32 15.90
CA TYR A 345 -18.59 -21.17 16.21
C TYR A 345 -19.34 -20.86 17.52
N MET A 346 -18.84 -19.95 18.37
CA MET A 346 -19.49 -19.64 19.66
C MET A 346 -20.62 -18.59 19.57
N LYS A 347 -21.10 -18.24 18.36
CA LYS A 347 -22.28 -17.35 18.17
C LYS A 347 -23.63 -18.04 18.41
N GLN A 348 -23.65 -19.30 18.82
CA GLN A 348 -24.88 -20.05 19.08
C GLN A 348 -24.97 -20.45 20.54
N THR A 349 -25.41 -19.53 21.39
CA THR A 349 -26.19 -19.91 22.57
C THR A 349 -27.11 -18.75 22.90
N PRO A 350 -28.44 -18.97 22.94
CA PRO A 350 -29.46 -17.92 22.99
C PRO A 350 -29.42 -17.07 24.26
#